data_AF-A0A4P8JD63-F1
#
_entry.id   AF-A0A4P8JD63-F1
#
_cell.length_a   1.000
_cell.length_b   1.000
_cell.length_c   1.000
_cell.angle_alpha   90.00
_cell.angle_beta   90.00
_cell.angle_gamma   90.00
#
_symmetry.space_group_name_H-M   'P 1'
#
loop_
_entity.id
_entity.type
_entity.pdbx_description
1 polymer ?
#
loop_
_entity_poly.entity_id
_entity_poly.type
_entity_poly.pdbx_seq_one_letter_code
_entity_poly.pdbx_strand_id
1 'polypeptide(L)' 'AGLFLLLSFAGPYWIESYPEMFSSFKHMGLWEYCFDRFRFPSYQFDKLFHGCHYIFSQEFYVIREWLLPGWL' A
#
# COMPACT_ATOMS: atom_id res chain seq x y z
N ALA A 1 -24.90 11.76 -2.31
CA ALA A 1 -24.00 10.97 -3.18
C ALA A 1 -22.56 11.49 -3.16
N GLY A 2 -22.29 12.77 -3.46
CA GLY A 2 -20.92 13.32 -3.53
C GLY A 2 -20.06 13.09 -2.28
N LEU A 3 -20.64 13.24 -1.08
CA LEU A 3 -19.92 12.99 0.18
C LEU A 3 -19.38 11.56 0.28
N PHE A 4 -20.20 10.56 -0.07
CA PHE A 4 -19.77 9.15 -0.02
C PHE A 4 -18.69 8.83 -1.06
N LEU A 5 -18.71 9.51 -2.22
CA LEU A 5 -17.64 9.39 -3.21
C LEU A 5 -16.33 9.98 -2.69
N LEU A 6 -16.38 11.14 -2.02
CA LEU A 6 -15.20 11.74 -1.39
C LEU A 6 -14.63 10.87 -0.27
N LEU A 7 -15.51 10.28 0.55
CA LEU A 7 -15.10 9.35 1.60
C LEU A 7 -14.48 8.07 1.03
N SER A 8 -15.07 7.51 -0.04
CA SER A 8 -14.50 6.35 -0.74
C SER A 8 -13.13 6.69 -1.33
N PHE A 9 -12.99 7.86 -1.95
CA PHE A 9 -11.75 8.29 -2.59
C PHE A 9 -10.61 8.59 -1.61
N ALA A 10 -10.93 9.19 -0.45
CA ALA A 10 -9.94 9.53 0.58
C ALA A 10 -9.69 8.41 1.59
N GLY A 11 -10.53 7.37 1.60
CA GLY A 11 -10.46 6.28 2.58
C GLY A 11 -9.24 5.37 2.38
N PRO A 12 -8.48 5.02 3.44
CA PRO A 12 -7.31 4.15 3.36
C PRO A 12 -7.64 2.63 3.45
N TYR A 13 -8.92 2.26 3.30
CA TYR A 13 -9.43 0.90 3.53
C TYR A 13 -10.21 0.34 2.33
N TRP A 14 -9.59 0.40 1.14
CA TRP A 14 -10.15 -0.20 -0.07
C TRP A 14 -10.04 -1.72 -0.01
N ILE A 15 -8.90 -2.22 0.47
CA ILE A 15 -8.67 -3.65 0.72
C ILE A 15 -7.91 -3.80 2.02
N GLU A 16 -8.34 -4.73 2.85
CA GLU A 16 -7.75 -5.04 4.15
C GLU A 16 -7.52 -6.56 4.25
N SER A 17 -6.40 -6.94 4.86
CA SER A 17 -6.08 -8.33 5.16
C SER A 17 -6.77 -8.80 6.42
N TYR A 18 -7.23 -10.05 6.43
CA TYR A 18 -7.70 -10.69 7.66
C TYR A 18 -6.52 -10.98 8.60
N PRO A 19 -6.68 -10.81 9.93
CA PRO A 19 -5.61 -11.00 10.90
C PRO A 19 -5.05 -12.43 10.89
N GLU A 20 -5.84 -13.43 10.51
CA GLU A 20 -5.44 -14.83 10.41
C GLU A 20 -4.60 -15.16 9.16
N MET A 21 -4.51 -14.25 8.18
CA MET A 21 -3.82 -14.49 6.91
C MET A 21 -2.28 -14.41 7.01
N PHE A 22 -1.71 -13.95 8.14
CA PHE A 22 -0.27 -13.70 8.32
C PHE A 22 0.38 -12.96 7.14
N SER A 23 -0.37 -12.08 6.47
CA SER A 23 0.15 -11.31 5.35
C SER A 23 0.94 -10.10 5.86
N SER A 24 2.06 -9.80 5.19
CA SER A 24 2.81 -8.55 5.40
C SER A 24 2.07 -7.31 4.87
N PHE A 25 0.91 -7.51 4.24
CA PHE A 25 0.02 -6.46 3.78
C PHE A 25 -1.09 -6.29 4.81
N LYS A 26 -1.34 -5.05 5.29
CA LYS A 26 -2.39 -4.76 6.27
C LYS A 26 -3.62 -4.17 5.60
N HIS A 27 -3.48 -2.98 5.03
CA HIS A 27 -4.56 -2.33 4.28
C HIS A 27 -3.99 -1.42 3.20
N MET A 28 -4.80 -1.17 2.17
CA MET A 28 -4.55 -0.18 1.15
C MET A 28 -5.75 0.72 0.91
N GLY A 29 -5.47 1.99 0.68
CA GLY A 29 -6.38 2.89 -0.02
C GLY A 29 -5.81 3.33 -1.36
N LEU A 30 -6.43 4.33 -1.96
CA LEU A 30 -5.99 4.88 -3.24
C LEU A 30 -4.69 5.70 -3.12
N TRP A 31 -4.38 6.19 -1.93
CA TRP A 31 -3.34 7.18 -1.67
C TRP A 31 -2.27 6.73 -0.68
N GLU A 32 -2.61 5.77 0.18
CA GLU A 32 -1.78 5.33 1.29
C GLU A 32 -1.81 3.80 1.37
N TYR A 33 -0.65 3.20 1.56
CA TYR A 33 -0.49 1.75 1.73
C TYR A 33 0.17 1.45 3.05
N CYS A 34 -0.33 0.43 3.75
CA CYS A 34 0.22 0.00 5.02
C CYS A 34 0.75 -1.43 4.97
N PHE A 35 2.05 -1.56 5.26
CA PHE A 35 2.77 -2.82 5.28
C PHE A 35 3.33 -3.15 6.67
N ASP A 36 3.43 -4.44 6.96
CA ASP A 36 4.07 -4.99 8.16
C ASP A 36 5.20 -5.94 7.73
N ARG A 37 6.42 -5.41 7.71
CA ARG A 37 7.67 -6.13 7.37
C ARG A 37 7.64 -6.79 6.01
N PHE A 38 7.05 -6.10 5.03
CA PHE A 38 7.03 -6.59 3.67
C PHE A 38 8.44 -6.55 3.08
N ARG A 39 8.82 -7.62 2.39
CA ARG A 39 10.10 -7.75 1.70
C ARG A 39 9.84 -7.99 0.22
N PHE A 40 10.32 -7.08 -0.62
CA PHE A 40 10.12 -7.20 -2.05
C PHE A 40 11.12 -8.20 -2.67
N PRO A 41 10.67 -9.31 -3.31
CA PRO A 41 11.57 -10.37 -3.77
C PRO A 41 12.60 -9.90 -4.81
N SER A 42 12.22 -8.97 -5.68
CA SER A 42 13.09 -8.48 -6.77
C SER A 42 14.03 -7.35 -6.34
N TYR A 43 13.96 -6.89 -5.08
CA TYR A 43 14.89 -5.87 -4.59
C TYR A 43 16.15 -6.51 -4.04
N GLN A 44 17.31 -6.10 -4.56
CA GLN A 44 18.60 -6.67 -4.18
C GLN A 44 19.03 -6.34 -2.74
N PHE A 45 18.45 -5.29 -2.15
CA PHE A 45 18.75 -4.88 -0.78
C PHE A 45 17.69 -5.39 0.19
N ASP A 46 18.11 -5.76 1.40
CA ASP A 46 17.26 -6.19 2.51
C ASP A 46 16.51 -5.00 3.14
N LYS A 47 15.75 -4.27 2.33
CA LYS A 47 14.85 -3.23 2.81
C LYS A 47 13.53 -3.87 3.21
N LEU A 48 13.16 -3.68 4.47
CA LEU A 48 11.85 -4.04 4.98
C LEU A 48 10.94 -2.81 4.94
N PHE A 49 9.78 -2.97 4.31
CA PHE A 49 8.76 -1.93 4.26
C PHE A 49 7.82 -2.10 5.46
N HIS A 50 7.77 -1.07 6.29
CA HIS A 50 6.99 -1.05 7.52
C HIS A 50 6.24 0.27 7.70
N GLY A 51 5.02 0.18 8.23
CA GLY A 51 4.17 1.31 8.50
C GLY A 51 3.32 1.71 7.31
N CYS A 52 2.54 2.77 7.51
CA CYS A 52 1.65 3.32 6.51
C CYS A 52 2.30 4.55 5.88
N HIS A 53 2.47 4.55 4.56
CA HIS A 53 3.10 5.65 3.84
C HIS A 53 2.29 6.03 2.60
N TYR A 54 2.42 7.28 2.20
CA TYR A 54 1.84 7.79 0.96
C TYR A 54 2.51 7.15 -0.27
N ILE A 55 1.77 6.90 -1.34
CA ILE A 55 2.29 6.17 -2.52
C ILE A 55 3.45 6.90 -3.21
N PHE A 56 3.45 8.23 -3.19
CA PHE A 56 4.55 9.05 -3.73
C PHE A 56 5.64 9.39 -2.70
N SER A 57 5.64 8.73 -1.53
CA SER A 57 6.74 8.86 -0.57
C SER A 57 8.05 8.27 -1.11
N GLN A 58 9.17 8.73 -0.57
CA GLN A 58 10.48 8.18 -0.91
C GLN A 58 10.61 6.70 -0.49
N GLU A 59 9.86 6.27 0.52
CA GLU A 59 9.90 4.90 0.99
C GLU A 59 9.54 3.91 -0.11
N PHE A 60 8.47 4.19 -0.85
CA PHE A 60 7.96 3.32 -1.92
C PHE A 60 8.53 3.63 -3.31
N TYR A 61 9.42 4.62 -3.45
CA TYR A 61 9.96 5.03 -4.75
C TYR A 61 10.46 3.85 -5.61
N VAL A 62 11.15 2.90 -4.98
CA VAL A 62 11.73 1.71 -5.62
C VAL A 62 10.68 0.73 -6.12
N ILE A 63 9.60 0.54 -5.37
CA ILE A 63 8.56 -0.46 -5.65
C ILE A 63 7.30 0.15 -6.29
N ARG A 64 7.32 1.47 -6.56
CA ARG A 64 6.15 2.23 -7.00
C ARG A 64 5.57 1.71 -8.31
N GLU A 65 6.42 1.37 -9.28
CA GLU A 65 5.97 0.82 -10.57
C GLU A 65 5.34 -0.56 -10.44
N TRP A 66 5.74 -1.33 -9.42
CA TRP A 66 5.13 -2.61 -9.11
C TRP A 66 3.79 -2.45 -8.40
N LEU A 67 3.68 -1.47 -7.50
CA LEU A 67 2.45 -1.17 -6.76
C LEU A 67 1.37 -0.51 -7.64
N LEU A 68 1.77 0.46 -8.46
CA LEU A 68 0.92 1.21 -9.38
C LEU A 68 1.44 0.99 -10.81
N PRO A 69 1.04 -0.11 -11.45
CA PRO A 69 1.39 -0.29 -12.84
C PRO A 69 0.67 0.75 -13.69
N GLY A 70 1.34 1.33 -14.68
CA GLY A 70 0.81 2.46 -15.46
C GLY A 70 -0.41 2.17 -16.36
N TRP A 71 -0.92 0.93 -16.34
CA TRP A 71 -2.19 0.55 -16.99
C TRP A 71 -3.41 0.67 -16.08
N LEU A 72 -3.19 0.95 -14.79
CA LEU A 72 -4.22 1.23 -13.79
C LEU A 72 -4.50 2.73 -13.78
#